data_AF-A0A248LEP3-F1
#
_entry.id   AF-A0A248LEP3-F1
#
_cell.length_a   1.000
_cell.length_b   1.000
_cell.length_c   1.000
_cell.angle_alpha   90.00
_cell.angle_beta   90.00
_cell.angle_gamma   90.00
#
_symmetry.space_group_name_H-M   'P 1'
#
loop_
_entity.id
_entity.type
_entity.pdbx_description
1 polymer ?
#
loop_
_entity_poly.entity_id
_entity_poly.type
_entity_poly.pdbx_seq_one_letter_code
_entity_poly.pdbx_strand_id
1 'polypeptide(L)' 'MTLNAALAPFVDASQVEIENMEGGAFFHVCQQERVRFLELRAISNVVRLGHDDWDVDGAVQALTRGLHQLVDHLQDTQ' A
#
# COMPACT_ATOMS: atom_id res chain seq x y z
N MET A 1 -1.21 8.00 -6.13
CA MET A 1 -1.69 6.89 -7.00
C MET A 1 -0.82 5.67 -6.73
N THR A 2 -1.38 4.46 -6.65
CA THR A 2 -0.62 3.22 -6.49
C THR A 2 -0.23 2.66 -7.87
N LEU A 3 1.03 2.27 -8.07
CA LEU A 3 1.51 1.68 -9.32
C LEU A 3 2.41 0.48 -9.01
N ASN A 4 2.36 -0.54 -9.86
CA ASN A 4 3.41 -1.55 -9.97
C ASN A 4 4.35 -1.11 -11.09
N ALA A 5 5.47 -0.47 -10.75
CA ALA A 5 6.36 0.13 -11.75
C ALA A 5 7.03 -0.94 -12.63
N ALA A 6 7.28 -2.13 -12.07
CA ALA A 6 7.84 -3.25 -12.81
C ALA A 6 6.95 -3.73 -13.97
N LEU A 7 5.62 -3.63 -13.83
CA LEU A 7 4.66 -4.02 -14.88
C LEU A 7 4.29 -2.88 -15.84
N ALA A 8 4.77 -1.66 -15.59
CA ALA A 8 4.39 -0.46 -16.35
C ALA A 8 5.61 0.40 -16.76
N PRO A 9 6.62 -0.15 -17.45
CA PRO A 9 7.87 0.55 -17.75
C PRO A 9 7.72 1.78 -18.65
N PHE A 10 6.56 1.95 -19.30
CA PHE A 10 6.26 3.06 -20.21
C PHE A 10 5.24 4.06 -19.61
N VAL A 11 4.87 3.90 -18.34
CA VAL A 11 3.99 4.82 -17.64
C VAL A 11 4.83 5.86 -16.90
N ASP A 12 4.43 7.13 -17.02
CA ASP A 12 5.03 8.20 -16.22
C ASP A 12 4.76 7.95 -14.72
N ALA A 13 5.79 7.51 -14.01
CA ALA A 13 5.74 7.26 -12.58
C ALA A 13 6.12 8.49 -11.74
N SER A 14 6.35 9.66 -12.34
CA SER A 14 6.79 10.86 -11.61
C SER A 14 5.81 11.35 -10.54
N GLN A 15 4.53 10.99 -10.66
CA GLN A 15 3.46 11.31 -9.70
C GLN A 15 3.13 10.13 -8.76
N VAL A 16 3.88 9.03 -8.84
CA VAL A 16 3.67 7.87 -7.98
C VAL A 16 4.44 8.07 -6.69
N GLU A 17 3.70 8.14 -5.59
CA GLU A 17 4.28 8.32 -4.25
C GLU A 17 4.57 6.98 -3.56
N ILE A 18 3.87 5.90 -3.95
CA ILE A 18 3.97 4.58 -3.31
C ILE A 18 3.85 3.46 -4.35
N GLU A 19 4.84 2.56 -4.35
CA GLU A 19 4.85 1.33 -5.15
C GLU A 19 4.43 0.10 -4.32
N ASN A 20 3.75 -0.85 -4.97
CA ASN A 20 3.39 -2.19 -4.47
C ASN A 20 2.82 -2.99 -5.66
N MET A 21 2.62 -4.29 -5.46
CA MET A 21 2.29 -5.18 -6.57
C MET A 21 0.83 -5.67 -6.55
N GLU A 22 0.11 -5.50 -5.45
CA GLU A 22 -1.18 -6.15 -5.18
C GLU A 22 -2.37 -5.16 -5.10
N GLY A 23 -2.16 -3.98 -4.52
CA GLY A 23 -3.23 -3.06 -4.11
C GLY A 23 -4.10 -2.58 -5.28
N GLY A 24 -3.48 -2.30 -6.43
CA GLY A 24 -4.22 -1.87 -7.63
C GLY A 24 -5.21 -2.93 -8.14
N ALA A 25 -4.81 -4.20 -8.16
CA ALA A 25 -5.67 -5.30 -8.60
C ALA A 25 -6.79 -5.59 -7.58
N PHE A 26 -6.45 -5.63 -6.29
CA PHE A 26 -7.43 -5.83 -5.21
C PHE A 26 -8.53 -4.76 -5.25
N PHE A 27 -8.13 -3.48 -5.38
CA PHE A 27 -9.05 -2.34 -5.39
C PHE A 27 -9.97 -2.35 -6.59
N HIS A 28 -9.49 -2.81 -7.74
CA HIS A 28 -10.30 -2.95 -8.94
C HIS A 28 -11.44 -3.96 -8.72
N VAL A 29 -11.13 -5.13 -8.13
CA VAL A 29 -12.15 -6.14 -7.82
C VAL A 29 -13.14 -5.63 -6.78
N CYS A 30 -12.69 -4.99 -5.70
CA CYS A 30 -13.62 -4.43 -4.70
C CYS A 30 -14.59 -3.40 -5.29
N GLN A 31 -14.13 -2.58 -6.24
CA GLN A 31 -15.00 -1.65 -6.98
C GLN A 31 -16.04 -2.40 -7.84
N GLN A 32 -15.63 -3.45 -8.56
CA GLN A 32 -16.54 -4.26 -9.37
C GLN A 32 -17.63 -4.92 -8.50
N GLU A 33 -17.23 -5.46 -7.35
CA GLU A 33 -18.12 -6.15 -6.42
C GLU A 33 -18.89 -5.21 -5.47
N ARG A 34 -18.70 -3.88 -5.59
CA ARG A 34 -19.30 -2.84 -4.72
C ARG A 34 -19.08 -3.10 -3.23
N VAL A 35 -17.92 -3.64 -2.87
CA VAL A 35 -17.51 -3.85 -1.48
C VAL A 35 -16.81 -2.59 -0.99
N ARG A 36 -17.09 -2.11 0.22
CA ARG A 36 -16.33 -1.01 0.83
C ARG A 36 -14.93 -1.51 1.18
N PHE A 37 -13.91 -0.76 0.80
CA PHE A 37 -12.52 -1.10 1.02
C PHE A 37 -11.73 0.10 1.53
N LEU A 38 -10.62 -0.20 2.20
CA LEU A 38 -9.61 0.74 2.66
C LEU A 38 -8.25 0.04 2.55
N GLU A 39 -7.19 0.81 2.35
CA GLU A 39 -5.83 0.30 2.39
C GLU A 39 -4.98 1.09 3.38
N LEU A 40 -4.23 0.34 4.18
CA LEU A 40 -3.23 0.85 5.10
C LEU A 40 -1.89 0.24 4.69
N ARG A 41 -0.86 1.09 4.54
CA ARG A 41 0.48 0.65 4.14
C ARG A 41 1.54 1.17 5.11
N ALA A 42 2.56 0.35 5.31
CA ALA A 42 3.83 0.77 5.88
C ALA A 42 4.89 0.75 4.78
N ILE A 43 5.83 1.69 4.84
CA ILE A 43 6.92 1.80 3.89
C ILE A 43 8.06 0.89 4.35
N SER A 44 8.38 -0.12 3.54
CA SER A 44 9.51 -1.03 3.76
C SER A 44 10.83 -0.50 3.21
N ASN A 45 10.78 0.38 2.22
CA ASN A 45 11.97 0.93 1.58
C ASN A 45 11.61 2.17 0.75
N VAL A 46 12.64 2.94 0.42
CA VAL A 46 12.58 3.95 -0.63
C VAL A 46 13.07 3.29 -1.92
N VAL A 47 12.20 3.21 -2.93
CA VAL A 47 12.53 2.58 -4.22
C VAL A 47 13.70 3.28 -4.90
N ARG A 48 14.73 2.51 -5.25
CA ARG A 48 15.89 2.96 -6.03
C ARG A 48 16.31 1.86 -6.99
N LEU A 49 16.68 2.22 -8.21
CA LEU A 49 17.12 1.25 -9.21
C LEU A 49 18.34 0.46 -8.69
N GLY A 50 18.27 -0.87 -8.76
CA GLY A 50 19.35 -1.78 -8.37
C GLY A 50 19.65 -1.86 -6.87
N HIS A 51 18.74 -1.38 -6.01
CA HIS A 51 18.89 -1.46 -4.56
C HIS A 51 17.64 -2.10 -3.94
N ASP A 52 17.87 -3.10 -3.09
CA ASP A 52 16.84 -3.87 -2.41
C ASP A 52 17.01 -3.76 -0.88
N ASP A 53 17.01 -2.52 -0.39
CA ASP A 53 17.17 -2.19 1.04
C ASP A 53 15.81 -2.30 1.77
N TRP A 54 15.21 -3.48 1.75
CA TRP A 54 13.89 -3.73 2.33
C TRP A 54 13.97 -3.95 3.86
N ASP A 55 13.35 -3.07 4.64
CA ASP A 55 13.05 -3.28 6.07
C ASP A 55 11.63 -3.83 6.23
N VAL A 56 11.47 -5.12 5.90
CA VAL A 56 10.17 -5.79 5.97
C VAL A 56 9.70 -5.91 7.42
N ASP A 57 10.59 -6.27 8.34
CA ASP A 57 10.23 -6.46 9.74
C ASP A 57 9.75 -5.14 10.37
N GLY A 58 10.47 -4.03 10.13
CA GLY A 58 10.06 -2.70 10.59
C GLY A 58 8.73 -2.26 9.99
N ALA A 59 8.51 -2.53 8.69
CA ALA A 59 7.25 -2.23 8.03
C ALA A 59 6.08 -3.03 8.61
N VAL A 60 6.24 -4.33 8.87
CA VAL A 60 5.19 -5.17 9.48
C VAL A 60 4.84 -4.67 10.88
N GLN A 61 5.85 -4.31 11.69
CA GLN A 61 5.60 -3.75 13.01
C GLN A 61 4.88 -2.40 12.95
N ALA A 62 5.25 -1.53 12.01
CA ALA A 62 4.58 -0.25 11.80
C ALA A 62 3.13 -0.43 11.33
N LEU A 63 2.90 -1.35 10.38
CA LEU A 63 1.57 -1.68 9.88
C LEU A 63 0.69 -2.23 10.99
N THR A 64 1.21 -3.12 11.84
CA THR A 64 0.49 -3.68 12.98
C THR A 64 0.03 -2.59 13.95
N ARG A 65 0.92 -1.65 14.30
CA ARG A 65 0.57 -0.52 15.17
C ARG A 65 -0.50 0.38 14.54
N GLY A 66 -0.33 0.72 13.26
CA GLY A 66 -1.31 1.55 12.55
C GLY A 66 -2.66 0.87 12.40
N LEU A 67 -2.68 -0.46 12.22
CA LEU A 67 -3.91 -1.23 12.12
C LEU A 67 -4.70 -1.20 13.42
N HIS A 68 -4.04 -1.40 14.58
CA HIS A 68 -4.70 -1.29 15.87
C HIS A 68 -5.31 0.12 16.06
N GLN A 69 -4.53 1.18 15.78
CA GLN A 69 -5.03 2.57 15.88
C GLN A 69 -6.25 2.83 14.99
N LEU A 70 -6.24 2.30 13.77
CA LEU A 70 -7.36 2.43 12.84
C LEU A 70 -8.60 1.68 13.36
N VAL A 71 -8.44 0.45 13.83
CA VAL A 71 -9.54 -0.36 14.35
C VAL A 71 -10.14 0.29 15.59
N ASP A 72 -9.30 0.72 16.54
CA ASP A 72 -9.73 1.42 17.75
C ASP A 72 -10.54 2.67 17.39
N HIS A 73 -10.04 3.49 16.46
CA HIS A 73 -10.75 4.69 15.99
C HIS A 73 -12.12 4.37 15.36
N LEU A 74 -12.21 3.31 14.56
CA LEU A 74 -13.46 2.89 13.93
C LEU A 74 -14.47 2.31 14.93
N GLN A 75 -14.00 1.71 16.03
CA GLN A 75 -14.85 1.21 17.11
C GLN A 75 -15.36 2.33 18.00
N ASP A 76 -14.54 3.32 18.32
CA ASP A 76 -14.91 4.48 19.14
C ASP A 76 -15.90 5.43 18.46
N THR A 77 -16.01 5.36 17.13
CA THR A 77 -16.91 6.20 16.32
C THR A 77 -18.30 5.55 16.11
N GLN A 78 -18.59 4.41 16.76
CA GLN A 78 -19.92 3.77 16.80
C GLN A 78 -20.72 4.17 18.03
#